data_AF-A0A7W0QL16-F1
#
_entry.id   AF-A0A7W0QL16-F1
#
_cell.length_a   1.000
_cell.length_b   1.000
_cell.length_c   1.000
_cell.angle_alpha   90.00
_cell.angle_beta   90.00
_cell.angle_gamma   90.00
#
_symmetry.space_group_name_H-M   'P 1'
#
loop_
_entity.id
_entity.type
_entity.pdbx_description
1 polymer ?
#
loop_
_entity_poly.entity_id
_entity_poly.type
_entity_poly.pdbx_seq_one_letter_code
_entity_poly.pdbx_strand_id
1 'polypeptide(L)'
;ENIQVRTSTQVVDGGGETRLERLVLRDASGATETFPADALFILIGAEPNTDWLPAEIARDDRGFVLTGAGEHMFETSVRGVFAIGDVRSGSVKRVASAVGEGSVVIQQVHRHLAALHESLPKTEIR
;
A
#
# COMPACT_ATOMS: atom_id res chain seq x y z
N GLU A 1 -13.44 19.18 26.68
CA GLU A 1 -12.96 17.87 26.20
C GLU A 1 -13.29 17.81 24.70
N ASN A 2 -12.31 17.55 23.82
CA ASN A 2 -12.46 17.76 22.36
C ASN A 2 -12.55 16.45 21.55
N ILE A 3 -12.65 15.31 22.25
CA ILE A 3 -12.70 13.99 21.63
C ILE A 3 -13.87 13.24 22.26
N GLN A 4 -14.75 12.70 21.41
CA GLN A 4 -15.82 11.81 21.82
C GLN A 4 -15.62 10.46 21.13
N VAL A 5 -15.61 9.37 21.91
CA VAL A 5 -15.53 8.02 21.39
C VAL A 5 -16.93 7.41 21.36
N ARG A 6 -17.35 6.94 20.19
CA ARG A 6 -18.64 6.27 19.98
C ARG A 6 -18.40 4.85 19.48
N THR A 7 -18.55 3.87 20.36
CA THR A 7 -18.45 2.46 20.00
C THR A 7 -19.76 1.99 19.35
N SER A 8 -19.71 0.84 18.66
CA SER A 8 -20.88 0.21 18.04
C SER A 8 -21.70 1.16 17.14
N THR A 9 -21.00 2.10 16.50
CA THR A 9 -21.58 3.13 15.62
C THR A 9 -20.91 3.05 14.26
N GLN A 10 -21.69 3.13 13.18
CA GLN A 10 -21.20 3.12 11.81
C GLN A 10 -21.62 4.39 11.08
N VAL A 11 -20.73 4.95 10.26
CA VAL A 11 -21.11 5.97 9.28
C VAL A 11 -21.77 5.23 8.11
N VAL A 12 -23.04 5.54 7.81
CA VAL A 12 -23.83 4.86 6.77
C VAL A 12 -24.21 5.76 5.60
N ASP A 13 -24.11 7.08 5.78
CA ASP A 13 -24.31 8.08 4.73
C ASP A 13 -23.64 9.39 5.15
N GLY A 14 -23.56 10.35 4.25
CA GLY A 14 -23.06 11.70 4.51
C GLY A 14 -23.38 12.64 3.36
N GLY A 15 -23.38 13.94 3.64
CA GLY A 15 -23.65 14.90 2.59
C GLY A 15 -23.51 16.36 2.98
N GLY A 16 -23.73 17.20 1.99
CA GLY A 16 -23.69 18.66 2.00
C GLY A 16 -23.65 19.14 0.56
N GLU A 17 -23.79 20.43 0.31
CA GLU A 17 -23.91 20.94 -1.06
C GLU A 17 -22.54 21.02 -1.77
N THR A 18 -21.58 21.68 -1.11
CA THR A 18 -20.24 21.96 -1.67
C THR A 18 -19.12 21.26 -0.90
N ARG A 19 -19.41 20.86 0.34
CA ARG A 19 -18.51 20.15 1.24
C ARG A 19 -19.33 19.21 2.12
N LEU A 20 -18.66 18.39 2.92
CA LEU A 20 -19.32 17.60 3.96
C LEU A 20 -19.90 18.55 5.02
N GLU A 21 -21.16 18.35 5.39
CA GLU A 21 -21.84 19.12 6.45
C GLU A 21 -22.49 18.20 7.49
N ARG A 22 -22.82 16.97 7.09
CA ARG A 22 -23.42 15.97 7.96
C ARG A 22 -22.96 14.56 7.62
N LEU A 23 -23.02 13.70 8.63
CA LEU A 23 -22.95 12.25 8.53
C LEU A 23 -24.29 11.66 9.00
N VAL A 24 -24.62 10.48 8.50
CA VAL A 24 -25.66 9.63 9.09
C VAL A 24 -24.94 8.51 9.84
N LEU A 25 -25.20 8.43 11.14
CA LEU A 25 -24.62 7.44 12.03
C LEU A 25 -25.68 6.40 12.36
N ARG A 26 -25.32 5.12 12.31
CA ARG A 26 -26.17 3.99 12.71
C ARG A 26 -25.59 3.31 13.95
N ASP A 27 -26.41 3.07 14.96
CA ASP A 27 -26.01 2.31 16.15
C ASP A 27 -26.27 0.79 16.04
N ALA A 28 -25.91 0.04 17.09
CA ALA A 28 -26.11 -1.41 17.14
C ALA A 28 -27.59 -1.86 17.13
N SER A 29 -28.52 -0.98 17.52
CA SER A 29 -29.96 -1.26 17.44
C SER A 29 -30.51 -1.10 16.02
N GLY A 30 -29.71 -0.49 15.13
CA GLY A 30 -30.10 -0.12 13.77
C GLY A 30 -30.71 1.27 13.66
N ALA A 31 -30.88 1.99 14.78
CA ALA A 31 -31.34 3.37 14.78
C ALA A 31 -30.31 4.28 14.10
N THR A 32 -30.80 5.26 13.34
CA THR A 32 -29.95 6.22 12.61
C THR A 32 -30.17 7.64 13.12
N GLU A 33 -29.11 8.43 13.18
CA GLU A 33 -29.18 9.85 13.46
C GLU A 33 -28.30 10.66 12.50
N THR A 34 -28.67 11.93 12.31
CA THR A 34 -27.86 12.89 11.56
C THR A 34 -26.91 13.61 12.51
N PHE A 35 -25.63 13.62 12.19
CA PHE A 35 -24.57 14.22 12.99
C PHE A 35 -23.85 15.32 12.18
N PRO A 36 -23.76 16.57 12.68
CA PRO A 36 -23.01 17.64 12.01
C PRO A 36 -21.51 17.31 11.92
N ALA A 37 -20.92 17.40 10.74
CA ALA A 37 -19.49 17.18 10.55
C ALA A 37 -18.97 17.88 9.29
N ASP A 38 -17.88 18.63 9.41
CA ASP A 38 -17.22 19.29 8.28
C ASP A 38 -16.17 18.41 7.59
N ALA A 39 -15.73 17.33 8.23
CA ALA A 39 -14.72 16.41 7.70
C ALA A 39 -14.91 14.97 8.20
N LEU A 40 -14.52 14.01 7.36
CA LEU A 40 -14.45 12.59 7.70
C LEU A 40 -13.07 12.05 7.31
N PHE A 41 -12.38 11.46 8.27
CA PHE A 41 -11.12 10.75 8.04
C PHE A 41 -11.35 9.26 8.24
N ILE A 42 -11.07 8.46 7.21
CA ILE A 42 -11.26 7.01 7.24
C ILE A 42 -9.91 6.36 7.55
N LEU A 43 -9.81 5.72 8.72
CA LEU A 43 -8.60 5.04 9.18
C LEU A 43 -8.87 3.54 9.46
N ILE A 44 -9.50 2.85 8.51
CA ILE A 44 -9.91 1.43 8.64
C ILE A 44 -8.85 0.43 8.12
N GLY A 45 -7.71 0.93 7.67
CA GLY A 45 -6.66 0.13 7.04
C GLY A 45 -6.57 0.34 5.53
N ALA A 46 -5.75 -0.47 4.87
CA ALA A 46 -5.51 -0.42 3.43
C ALA A 46 -5.36 -1.83 2.88
N GLU A 47 -5.80 -2.03 1.63
CA GLU A 47 -5.67 -3.26 0.86
C GLU A 47 -4.68 -3.02 -0.30
N PRO A 48 -3.66 -3.87 -0.48
CA PRO A 48 -2.67 -3.68 -1.54
C PRO A 48 -3.15 -4.25 -2.87
N ASN A 49 -3.04 -3.45 -3.95
CA ASN A 49 -3.36 -3.86 -5.32
C ASN A 49 -2.34 -4.87 -5.90
N THR A 50 -2.38 -6.11 -5.42
CA THR A 50 -1.35 -7.14 -5.67
C THR A 50 -1.88 -8.42 -6.31
N ASP A 51 -3.19 -8.54 -6.51
CA ASP A 51 -3.82 -9.77 -7.01
C ASP A 51 -3.29 -10.24 -8.37
N TRP A 52 -2.84 -9.29 -9.20
CA TRP A 52 -2.25 -9.55 -10.51
C TRP A 52 -0.85 -10.17 -10.46
N LEU A 53 -0.16 -10.08 -9.31
CA LEU A 53 1.19 -10.60 -9.18
C LEU A 53 1.16 -12.15 -9.23
N PRO A 54 2.21 -12.79 -9.76
CA PRO A 54 2.35 -14.24 -9.73
C PRO A 54 2.55 -14.77 -8.29
N ALA A 55 2.20 -16.02 -8.03
CA ALA A 55 2.22 -16.63 -6.70
C ALA A 55 3.65 -16.76 -6.12
N GLU A 56 4.64 -16.78 -6.99
CA GLU A 56 6.07 -16.81 -6.68
C GLU A 56 6.53 -15.54 -5.96
N ILE A 57 5.82 -14.42 -6.11
CA ILE A 57 6.04 -13.20 -5.33
C ILE A 57 5.27 -13.32 -4.03
N ALA A 58 6.03 -13.67 -2.98
CA ALA A 58 5.52 -13.92 -1.64
C ALA A 58 4.86 -12.68 -1.05
N ARG A 59 3.73 -12.90 -0.38
CA ARG A 59 2.92 -11.87 0.27
C ARG A 59 2.63 -12.29 1.71
N ASP A 60 2.40 -11.32 2.59
CA ASP A 60 1.87 -11.59 3.92
C ASP A 60 0.38 -11.97 3.87
N ASP A 61 -0.17 -12.36 5.02
CA ASP A 61 -1.58 -12.78 5.15
C ASP A 61 -2.60 -11.67 4.80
N ARG A 62 -2.13 -10.43 4.60
CA ARG A 62 -2.94 -9.28 4.18
C ARG A 62 -2.66 -8.86 2.72
N GLY A 63 -1.94 -9.67 1.96
CA GLY A 63 -1.63 -9.44 0.56
C GLY A 63 -0.47 -8.49 0.30
N PHE A 64 0.23 -7.96 1.30
CA PHE A 64 1.35 -7.06 1.05
C PHE A 64 2.60 -7.83 0.64
N VAL A 65 3.34 -7.32 -0.35
CA VAL A 65 4.55 -7.98 -0.87
C VAL A 65 5.62 -8.06 0.21
N LEU A 66 6.16 -9.25 0.44
CA LEU A 66 7.32 -9.45 1.31
C LEU A 66 8.59 -9.03 0.59
N THR A 67 9.45 -8.25 1.26
CA THR A 67 10.73 -7.78 0.74
C THR A 67 11.86 -8.08 1.70
N GLY A 68 13.09 -8.11 1.19
CA GLY A 68 14.29 -8.41 1.98
C GLY A 68 14.61 -9.90 2.08
N ALA A 69 13.94 -10.74 1.28
CA ALA A 69 14.27 -12.15 1.14
C ALA A 69 15.48 -12.39 0.22
N GLY A 70 15.83 -11.40 -0.62
CA GLY A 70 16.95 -11.45 -1.56
C GLY A 70 18.25 -10.80 -1.06
N GLU A 71 19.14 -10.46 -1.99
CA GLU A 71 20.43 -9.79 -1.69
C GLU A 71 20.24 -8.31 -1.29
N HIS A 72 19.05 -7.76 -1.55
CA HIS A 72 18.74 -6.36 -1.29
C HIS A 72 17.46 -6.17 -0.47
N MET A 73 17.45 -5.11 0.34
CA MET A 73 16.36 -4.78 1.29
C MET A 73 14.95 -4.73 0.66
N PHE A 74 14.85 -4.30 -0.59
CA PHE A 74 13.57 -4.13 -1.31
C PHE A 74 13.34 -5.21 -2.38
N GLU A 75 14.21 -6.20 -2.46
CA GLU A 75 14.04 -7.33 -3.37
C GLU A 75 12.98 -8.28 -2.81
N THR A 76 12.12 -8.77 -3.68
CA THR A 76 11.05 -9.72 -3.35
C THR A 76 11.62 -11.14 -3.16
N SER A 77 10.76 -12.14 -3.00
CA SER A 77 11.14 -13.55 -3.06
C SER A 77 11.67 -13.99 -4.44
N VAL A 78 11.42 -13.20 -5.50
CA VAL A 78 11.93 -13.45 -6.85
C VAL A 78 13.12 -12.53 -7.11
N ARG A 79 14.28 -13.13 -7.41
CA ARG A 79 15.52 -12.39 -7.71
C ARG A 79 15.32 -11.43 -8.88
N GLY A 80 15.82 -10.21 -8.73
CA GLY A 80 15.71 -9.14 -9.73
C GLY A 80 14.36 -8.42 -9.76
N VAL A 81 13.39 -8.88 -8.95
CA VAL A 81 12.09 -8.21 -8.79
C VAL A 81 12.08 -7.48 -7.45
N PHE A 82 11.69 -6.20 -7.49
CA PHE A 82 11.71 -5.31 -6.33
C PHE A 82 10.32 -4.75 -6.06
N ALA A 83 10.01 -4.49 -4.79
CA ALA A 83 8.79 -3.82 -4.36
C ALA A 83 9.09 -2.67 -3.40
N ILE A 84 8.46 -1.52 -3.63
CA ILE A 84 8.67 -0.28 -2.87
C ILE A 84 7.34 0.39 -2.53
N GLY A 85 7.35 1.21 -1.48
CA GLY A 85 6.19 2.00 -1.08
C GLY A 85 5.08 1.17 -0.46
N ASP A 86 3.84 1.59 -0.65
CA ASP A 86 2.71 1.08 0.15
C ASP A 86 2.34 -0.36 -0.17
N VAL A 87 2.82 -0.91 -1.28
CA VAL A 87 2.56 -2.30 -1.68
C VAL A 87 3.31 -3.34 -0.82
N ARG A 88 4.44 -2.95 -0.22
CA ARG A 88 5.24 -3.88 0.60
C ARG A 88 4.75 -3.97 2.04
N SER A 89 5.01 -5.10 2.66
CA SER A 89 4.75 -5.31 4.08
C SER A 89 5.69 -4.44 4.93
N GLY A 90 5.17 -3.91 6.04
CA GLY A 90 5.94 -3.06 6.96
C GLY A 90 6.40 -1.71 6.41
N SER A 91 5.88 -1.23 5.27
CA SER A 91 6.21 0.12 4.79
C SER A 91 5.58 1.22 5.64
N VAL A 92 6.17 2.40 5.58
CA VAL A 92 5.78 3.58 6.39
C VAL A 92 4.42 4.14 5.96
N LYS A 93 3.86 3.69 4.83
CA LYS A 93 2.60 4.18 4.24
C LYS A 93 2.61 5.70 3.99
N ARG A 94 3.70 6.17 3.36
CA ARG A 94 4.00 7.60 3.12
C ARG A 94 4.65 7.79 1.77
N VAL A 95 4.17 8.80 1.03
CA VAL A 95 4.71 9.20 -0.28
C VAL A 95 6.21 9.46 -0.24
N ALA A 96 6.69 10.23 0.75
CA ALA A 96 8.12 10.56 0.86
C ALA A 96 9.01 9.31 1.06
N SER A 97 8.54 8.33 1.84
CA SER A 97 9.24 7.05 2.01
C SER A 97 9.29 6.30 0.69
N ALA A 98 8.16 6.18 0.00
CA ALA A 98 8.08 5.47 -1.29
C ALA A 98 9.02 6.08 -2.35
N VAL A 99 9.11 7.42 -2.42
CA VAL A 99 10.03 8.12 -3.32
C VAL A 99 11.49 7.83 -2.98
N GLY A 100 11.84 7.86 -1.68
CA GLY A 100 13.18 7.52 -1.19
C GLY A 100 13.56 6.07 -1.51
N GLU A 101 12.66 5.13 -1.25
CA GLU A 101 12.84 3.70 -1.57
C GLU A 101 13.09 3.50 -3.07
N GLY A 102 12.32 4.16 -3.94
CA GLY A 102 12.52 4.10 -5.39
C GLY A 102 13.88 4.62 -5.85
N SER A 103 14.38 5.68 -5.22
CA SER A 103 15.70 6.25 -5.51
C SER A 103 16.84 5.29 -5.14
N VAL A 104 16.65 4.47 -4.10
CA VAL A 104 17.60 3.41 -3.71
C VAL A 104 17.51 2.21 -4.66
N VAL A 105 16.30 1.77 -4.99
CA VAL A 105 16.07 0.56 -5.79
C VAL A 105 16.52 0.71 -7.24
N ILE A 106 16.38 1.88 -7.85
CA ILE A 106 16.75 2.05 -9.27
C ILE A 106 18.23 1.73 -9.53
N GLN A 107 19.13 2.08 -8.60
CA GLN A 107 20.54 1.70 -8.71
C GLN A 107 20.76 0.18 -8.62
N GLN A 108 19.98 -0.51 -7.79
CA GLN A 108 20.02 -1.97 -7.67
C GLN A 108 19.53 -2.65 -8.95
N VAL A 109 18.45 -2.14 -9.54
CA VAL A 109 17.94 -2.61 -10.84
C VAL A 109 19.00 -2.47 -11.93
N HIS A 110 19.66 -1.31 -12.04
CA HIS A 110 20.73 -1.11 -13.02
C HIS A 110 21.88 -2.11 -12.84
N ARG A 111 22.33 -2.36 -11.60
CA ARG A 111 23.38 -3.34 -11.31
C ARG A 111 22.95 -4.77 -11.67
N HIS A 112 21.72 -5.14 -11.34
CA HIS A 112 21.17 -6.46 -11.67
C HIS A 112 21.11 -6.69 -13.18
N LEU A 113 20.63 -5.69 -13.94
CA LEU A 113 20.56 -5.76 -15.40
C LEU A 113 21.94 -5.80 -16.05
N ALA A 114 22.93 -5.06 -15.54
CA ALA A 114 24.30 -5.12 -16.04
C ALA A 114 24.92 -6.52 -15.85
N ALA A 115 24.76 -7.12 -14.66
CA ALA A 115 25.23 -8.48 -14.39
C ALA A 115 24.53 -9.54 -15.27
N LEU A 116 23.23 -9.39 -15.53
CA LEU A 116 22.52 -10.23 -16.50
C LEU A 116 23.09 -10.06 -17.90
N HIS A 117 23.36 -8.83 -18.35
CA HIS A 117 23.93 -8.58 -19.67
C HIS A 117 25.31 -9.23 -19.85
N GLU A 118 26.16 -9.18 -18.82
CA GLU A 118 27.49 -9.80 -18.84
C GLU A 118 27.45 -11.33 -18.81
N SER A 119 26.42 -11.92 -18.18
CA SER A 119 26.27 -13.37 -18.06
C SER A 119 25.57 -14.03 -19.25
N LEU A 120 24.92 -13.25 -20.13
CA LEU A 120 24.32 -13.76 -21.36
C LEU A 120 25.41 -14.10 -22.40
N PRO A 121 25.33 -15.26 -23.08
CA PRO A 121 26.26 -15.58 -24.16
C PRO A 121 26.12 -14.53 -25.26
N LYS A 122 27.25 -13.92 -25.65
CA LYS A 122 27.28 -13.01 -26.80
C LYS A 122 27.02 -13.85 -28.05
N THR A 123 25.83 -13.73 -28.64
CA THR A 123 25.55 -14.31 -29.96
C THR A 123 26.49 -13.66 -30.96
N GLU A 124 27.52 -14.39 -31.41
CA GLU A 124 28.29 -14.00 -32.59
C GLU A 124 27.35 -14.04 -33.80
N ILE A 125 26.90 -12.87 -34.24
CA ILE A 125 26.30 -12.73 -35.56
C ILE A 125 27.48 -12.84 -36.54
N ARG A 126 27.59 -14.01 -37.18
CA ARG A 126 28.52 -14.26 -38.28
C ARG A 126 27.98 -13.68 -39.59
#